data_AF-A0A1Y3XWS2-F1
#
_entry.id   AF-A0A1Y3XWS2-F1
#
_cell.length_a   1.000
_cell.length_b   1.000
_cell.length_c   1.000
_cell.angle_alpha   90.00
_cell.angle_beta   90.00
_cell.angle_gamma   90.00
#
_symmetry.space_group_name_H-M   'P 1'
#
loop_
_entity.id
_entity.type
_entity.pdbx_description
1 polymer ?
#
loop_
_entity_poly.entity_id
_entity_poly.type
_entity_poly.pdbx_seq_one_letter_code
_entity_poly.pdbx_strand_id
1 'polypeptide(L)' 'MQDIFSFLFESRAGLAVLFFGGLAVAAFAAFILERRTHKMYVDRGPKQDGDDDGLFGGLL' A
#
# COMPACT_ATOMS: atom_id res chain seq x y z
N MET A 1 24.86 -0.27 -22.31
CA MET A 1 24.05 0.90 -21.90
C MET A 1 23.24 1.44 -23.07
N GLN A 2 23.87 1.71 -24.22
CA GLN A 2 23.17 2.22 -25.42
C GLN A 2 22.06 1.28 -25.90
N ASP A 3 22.30 -0.04 -25.93
CA ASP A 3 21.27 -0.99 -26.40
C ASP A 3 19.99 -0.97 -25.57
N ILE A 4 20.12 -0.79 -24.26
CA ILE A 4 18.97 -0.69 -23.35
C ILE A 4 18.21 0.61 -23.61
N PHE A 5 18.93 1.73 -23.80
CA PHE A 5 18.29 3.01 -24.12
C PHE A 5 17.58 2.97 -25.49
N SER A 6 18.24 2.46 -26.53
CA SER A 6 17.62 2.29 -27.84
C SER A 6 16.41 1.36 -27.78
N PHE A 7 16.49 0.24 -27.05
CA PHE A 7 15.32 -0.62 -26.85
C PHE A 7 14.17 0.13 -26.15
N LEU A 8 14.44 0.81 -25.03
CA LEU A 8 13.43 1.45 -24.21
C LEU A 8 12.75 2.65 -24.90
N PHE A 9 13.49 3.43 -25.69
CA PHE A 9 12.99 4.70 -26.24
C PHE A 9 12.77 4.70 -27.75
N GLU A 10 13.45 3.84 -28.52
CA GLU A 10 13.32 3.80 -29.98
C GLU A 10 12.45 2.63 -30.48
N SER A 11 12.13 1.67 -29.61
CA SER A 11 11.25 0.55 -29.95
C SER A 11 9.84 0.70 -29.37
N ARG A 12 8.83 0.31 -30.14
CA ARG A 12 7.42 0.29 -29.69
C ARG A 12 7.22 -0.62 -28.47
N ALA A 13 7.93 -1.75 -28.43
CA ALA A 13 7.87 -2.70 -27.32
C ALA A 13 8.47 -2.10 -26.05
N GLY A 14 9.62 -1.43 -26.14
CA GLY A 14 10.26 -0.78 -25.00
C GLY A 14 9.41 0.35 -24.41
N LEU A 15 8.80 1.17 -25.26
CA LEU A 15 7.87 2.21 -24.82
C LEU A 15 6.65 1.63 -24.11
N ALA A 16 6.09 0.51 -24.60
CA ALA A 16 5.00 -0.18 -23.93
C ALA A 16 5.41 -0.70 -22.55
N VAL A 17 6.61 -1.30 -22.44
CA VAL A 17 7.16 -1.76 -21.16
C VAL A 17 7.36 -0.60 -20.18
N LEU A 18 7.84 0.56 -20.66
CA LEU A 18 7.98 1.77 -19.84
C LEU A 18 6.63 2.27 -19.32
N PHE A 19 5.61 2.31 -20.18
CA PHE A 19 4.28 2.78 -19.82
C PHE A 19 3.60 1.84 -18.81
N PHE A 20 3.46 0.56 -19.15
CA PHE A 20 2.80 -0.41 -18.28
C PHE A 20 3.62 -0.71 -17.02
N GLY A 21 4.95 -0.71 -17.12
CA GLY A 21 5.84 -0.83 -15.96
C GLY A 21 5.69 0.35 -15.00
N GLY A 22 5.68 1.58 -15.53
CA GLY A 22 5.42 2.78 -14.72
C GLY A 22 4.04 2.76 -14.06
N LEU A 23 3.01 2.35 -14.80
CA LEU A 23 1.65 2.23 -14.27
C LEU A 23 1.57 1.17 -13.17
N ALA A 24 2.19 0.00 -13.37
CA ALA A 24 2.22 -1.06 -12.37
C ALA A 24 2.94 -0.64 -11.09
N VAL A 25 4.08 0.05 -11.21
CA VAL A 25 4.81 0.59 -10.06
C VAL A 25 3.99 1.64 -9.32
N ALA A 26 3.34 2.56 -10.04
CA ALA A 26 2.46 3.56 -9.43
C ALA A 26 1.27 2.92 -8.70
N ALA A 27 0.62 1.93 -9.31
CA ALA A 27 -0.48 1.18 -8.69
C ALA A 27 -0.03 0.43 -7.44
N PHE A 28 1.14 -0.20 -7.48
CA PHE A 28 1.70 -0.92 -6.35
C PHE A 28 2.08 0.03 -5.20
N ALA A 29 2.68 1.18 -5.51
CA ALA A 29 2.98 2.22 -4.53
C ALA A 29 1.70 2.76 -3.88
N ALA A 30 0.66 3.05 -4.68
CA ALA A 30 -0.64 3.47 -4.18
C ALA A 30 -1.26 2.42 -3.25
N PHE A 31 -1.21 1.13 -3.63
CA PHE A 31 -1.71 0.05 -2.79
C PHE A 31 -0.97 -0.06 -1.45
N ILE A 32 0.36 0.07 -1.44
CA ILE A 32 1.14 0.06 -0.19
C ILE A 32 0.75 1.24 0.69
N LEU A 33 0.68 2.45 0.12
CA LEU A 33 0.31 3.66 0.86
C LEU A 33 -1.08 3.51 1.46
N GLU A 34 -2.05 3.05 0.67
CA GLU A 34 -3.42 2.77 1.09
C GLU A 34 -3.47 1.78 2.26
N ARG A 35 -2.72 0.66 2.17
CA ARG A 35 -2.65 -0.35 3.24
C ARG A 35 -2.01 0.17 4.52
N ARG A 36 -1.08 1.15 4.43
CA ARG A 36 -0.43 1.75 5.61
C ARG A 36 -1.34 2.76 6.30
N THR A 37 -2.14 3.52 5.56
CA THR A 37 -3.03 4.56 6.11
C THR A 37 -4.36 4.00 6.61
N HIS A 38 -4.77 2.80 6.18
CA HIS A 38 -6.01 2.13 6.58
C HIS A 38 -6.20 1.94 8.10
N LYS A 39 -5.14 2.07 8.92
CA LYS A 39 -5.22 1.91 10.38
C LYS A 39 -5.49 3.20 11.15
N MET A 40 -5.47 4.36 10.49
CA MET A 40 -5.61 5.66 11.17
C MET A 40 -7.06 6.03 11.48
N TYR A 41 -8.03 5.47 10.75
CA TYR A 41 -9.46 5.73 10.90
C TYR A 41 -10.21 4.46 11.33
N VAL A 42 -9.74 3.82 12.40
CA VAL A 42 -10.67 3.01 13.20
C VAL A 42 -11.42 4.02 14.05
N ASP A 43 -12.74 4.12 13.87
CA ASP A 43 -13.66 4.79 14.79
C ASP A 43 -13.58 4.06 16.13
N ARG A 44 -12.53 4.34 16.89
CA ARG A 44 -12.48 4.04 18.31
C ARG A 44 -13.36 5.11 18.91
N GLY A 45 -14.67 4.84 18.92
CA GLY A 45 -15.61 5.58 19.75
C GLY A 45 -15.01 5.76 21.15
N PRO A 46 -15.40 6.81 21.88
CA PRO A 46 -14.75 7.22 23.13
C PRO A 46 -14.48 5.98 23.97
N LYS A 47 -13.20 5.75 24.28
CA LYS A 47 -12.75 4.60 25.07
C LYS A 47 -13.63 4.60 26.32
N GLN A 48 -14.52 3.62 26.42
CA GLN A 48 -15.48 3.56 27.50
C GLN A 48 -14.64 3.20 28.73
N ASP A 49 -14.58 4.10 29.71
CA ASP A 49 -13.88 3.84 30.97
C ASP A 49 -14.55 2.61 31.62
N GLY A 50 -13.96 1.43 31.44
CA GLY A 50 -14.52 0.16 31.89
C GLY A 50 -14.29 -1.06 31.00
N ASP A 51 -13.56 -0.95 29.89
CA ASP A 51 -13.13 -2.16 29.15
C ASP A 51 -12.11 -2.96 29.99
N ASP A 52 -12.66 -3.89 30.77
CA ASP A 52 -11.94 -4.96 31.47
C ASP A 52 -11.12 -5.77 30.47
N ASP A 53 -9.85 -5.39 30.33
CA ASP A 53 -8.83 -6.14 29.61
C ASP A 53 -8.54 -7.47 30.34
N GLY A 54 -9.38 -8.50 30.16
CA GLY A 54 -8.99 -9.90 30.40
C GLY A 54 -10.09 -10.88 30.83
N LEU A 55 -9.96 -12.11 30.33
CA LEU A 55 -10.76 -13.33 30.62
C LEU A 55 -10.90 -13.69 32.13
N PHE A 56 -10.27 -12.94 33.03
CA PHE A 56 -10.26 -13.19 34.48
C PHE A 56 -10.75 -11.99 35.32
N GLY A 57 -11.19 -10.89 34.71
CA GLY A 57 -11.58 -9.66 35.43
C GLY A 57 -12.87 -9.78 36.28
N GLY A 58 -13.69 -10.81 36.06
CA GLY A 58 -14.99 -10.97 36.74
C GLY A 58 -15.07 -12.04 37.83
N LEU A 59 -13.95 -12.59 38.28
CA LEU A 59 -13.92 -13.72 39.25
C LEU A 59 -13.07 -13.47 40.52
N LEU A 60 -12.58 -12.24 40.72
CA LEU A 60 -12.00 -11.76 41.98
C LEU A 60 -12.72 -10.49 42.41
#